data_AF-A0A7R9MRN9-F1
#
_entry.id   AF-A0A7R9MRN9-F1
#
_cell.length_a   1.000
_cell.length_b   1.000
_cell.length_c   1.000
_cell.angle_alpha   90.00
_cell.angle_beta   90.00
_cell.angle_gamma   90.00
#
_symmetry.space_group_name_H-M   'P 1'
#
loop_
_entity.id
_entity.type
_entity.pdbx_description
1 polymer ?
#
loop_
_entity_poly.entity_id
_entity_poly.type
_entity_poly.pdbx_seq_one_letter_code
_entity_poly.pdbx_strand_id
1 'polypeptide(L)' 'MNSLQLYKHLYKNIKKLPPDLQNYYRSHVRGQFNSHSDEDPERVQQLIQKAIQDSDWLFYTKYGLKKQ' A
#
# COMPACT_ATOMS: atom_id res chain seq x y z
N MET A 1 2.20 6.08 13.31
CA MET A 1 2.18 6.30 11.85
C MET A 1 0.80 6.81 11.49
N ASN A 2 0.68 8.00 10.89
CA ASN A 2 -0.62 8.55 10.49
C ASN A 2 -0.99 8.13 9.06
N SER A 3 -2.24 8.34 8.65
CA SER A 3 -2.79 7.95 7.35
C SER A 3 -1.95 8.49 6.18
N LEU A 4 -1.45 9.73 6.30
CA LEU A 4 -0.61 10.38 5.31
C LEU A 4 0.80 9.75 5.20
N GLN A 5 1.40 9.37 6.33
CA GLN A 5 2.69 8.68 6.38
C GLN A 5 2.60 7.30 5.71
N LEU A 6 1.49 6.58 5.91
CA LEU A 6 1.25 5.35 5.17
C LEU A 6 1.12 5.61 3.69
N TYR A 7 0.27 6.57 3.29
CA TYR A 7 0.08 6.84 1.86
C TYR A 7 1.43 7.09 1.18
N LYS A 8 2.31 7.89 1.82
CA LYS A 8 3.69 8.10 1.34
C LYS A 8 4.52 6.81 1.31
N HIS A 9 4.41 5.95 2.32
CA HIS A 9 5.13 4.68 2.39
C HIS A 9 4.70 3.72 1.27
N LEU A 10 3.40 3.49 1.10
CA LEU A 10 2.86 2.65 0.02
C LEU A 10 3.22 3.22 -1.34
N TYR A 11 3.12 4.54 -1.53
CA TYR A 11 3.48 5.18 -2.79
C TYR A 11 4.97 5.01 -3.15
N LYS A 12 5.87 5.02 -2.15
CA LYS A 12 7.29 4.70 -2.36
C LYS A 12 7.49 3.24 -2.79
N ASN A 13 6.76 2.29 -2.21
CA ASN A 13 6.85 0.88 -2.60
C ASN A 13 6.28 0.66 -4.01
N ILE A 14 5.19 1.33 -4.38
CA ILE A 14 4.62 1.22 -5.73
C ILE A 14 5.64 1.66 -6.80
N LYS A 15 6.49 2.66 -6.53
CA LYS A 15 7.56 3.05 -7.47
C LYS A 15 8.62 1.95 -7.70
N LYS A 16 8.72 0.96 -6.81
CA LYS A 16 9.62 -0.20 -6.96
C LYS A 16 9.02 -1.32 -7.83
N LEU A 17 7.72 -1.24 -8.14
CA LEU A 17 7.07 -2.21 -9.01
C LEU A 17 7.39 -1.95 -10.48
N PRO A 18 7.29 -2.98 -11.34
CA PRO A 18 7.27 -2.82 -12.78
C PRO A 18 6.29 -1.73 -13.24
N PRO A 19 6.63 -0.93 -14.26
CA PRO A 19 5.81 0.21 -14.73
C PRO A 19 4.35 -0.13 -14.98
N ASP A 20 4.10 -1.32 -15.55
CA ASP A 20 2.77 -1.84 -15.89
C ASP A 20 1.85 -2.02 -14.68
N LEU A 21 2.44 -2.27 -13.50
CA LEU A 21 1.71 -2.50 -12.25
C LEU A 21 1.55 -1.21 -11.44
N GLN A 22 2.37 -0.19 -11.67
CA GLN A 22 2.36 1.02 -10.85
C GLN A 22 1.02 1.74 -10.90
N ASN A 23 0.41 1.85 -12.08
CA ASN A 23 -0.85 2.57 -12.26
C ASN A 23 -2.02 1.85 -11.57
N TYR A 24 -2.04 0.53 -11.62
CA TYR A 24 -3.04 -0.30 -10.92
C TYR A 24 -2.96 -0.06 -9.41
N TYR A 25 -1.78 -0.23 -8.81
CA TYR A 25 -1.62 -0.08 -7.36
C TYR A 25 -1.76 1.36 -6.88
N ARG A 26 -1.36 2.37 -7.67
CA ARG A 26 -1.62 3.79 -7.32
C ARG A 26 -3.10 4.08 -7.22
N SER A 27 -3.88 3.63 -8.21
CA SER A 27 -5.32 3.86 -8.25
C SER A 27 -6.02 3.11 -7.13
N HIS A 28 -5.60 1.87 -6.85
CA HIS A 28 -6.12 1.06 -5.76
C HIS A 28 -5.86 1.69 -4.38
N VAL A 29 -4.63 2.11 -4.09
CA VAL A 29 -4.27 2.77 -2.81
C VAL A 29 -5.00 4.10 -2.65
N ARG A 30 -5.15 4.88 -3.73
CA ARG A 30 -5.89 6.14 -3.69
C ARG A 30 -7.39 5.94 -3.45
N GLY A 31 -7.98 4.92 -4.07
CA GLY A 31 -9.39 4.56 -3.85
C GLY A 31 -9.64 4.15 -2.40
N GLN A 32 -8.82 3.25 -1.87
CA GLN A 32 -8.88 2.83 -0.47
C GLN A 32 -8.71 4.04 0.47
N PHE A 33 -7.72 4.90 0.23
CA PHE A 33 -7.48 6.08 1.08
C PHE A 33 -8.66 7.05 1.11
N ASN A 34 -9.33 7.26 -0.03
CA ASN A 34 -10.51 8.13 -0.10
C ASN A 34 -11.76 7.48 0.51
N SER A 35 -11.95 6.16 0.39
CA SER A 35 -13.10 5.47 0.99
C SER A 35 -13.04 5.37 2.51
N HIS A 36 -11.85 5.47 3.09
CA HIS A 36 -11.62 5.36 4.54
C HIS A 36 -11.26 6.70 5.19
N SER A 37 -11.59 7.84 4.55
CA SER A 37 -11.36 9.18 5.12
C SER A 37 -12.18 9.46 6.37
N ASP A 38 -13.35 8.84 6.46
CA ASP A 38 -14.33 9.00 7.55
C ASP A 38 -14.32 7.83 8.54
N GLU A 39 -13.43 6.84 8.37
CA GLU A 39 -13.34 5.70 9.28
C GLU A 39 -12.45 5.97 10.49
N ASP A 40 -12.78 5.31 11.60
CA ASP A 40 -12.03 5.39 12.86
C ASP A 40 -10.53 5.12 12.67
N PRO A 41 -9.65 5.89 13.36
CA PRO A 41 -8.19 5.75 13.23
C PRO A 41 -7.67 4.33 13.44
N GLU A 42 -8.33 3.57 14.31
CA GLU A 42 -7.99 2.19 14.64
C GLU A 42 -8.26 1.23 13.46
N ARG A 43 -9.37 1.45 12.74
CA ARG A 43 -9.76 0.66 11.58
C ARG A 43 -8.87 0.96 10.39
N VAL A 44 -8.55 2.25 10.20
CA VAL A 44 -7.50 2.67 9.26
C VAL A 44 -6.23 1.89 9.58
N GLN A 45 -5.71 1.92 10.81
CA GLN A 45 -4.49 1.19 11.20
C GLN A 45 -4.51 -0.32 10.89
N GLN A 46 -5.64 -1.00 11.05
CA GLN A 46 -5.75 -2.42 10.67
C GLN A 46 -5.64 -2.62 9.15
N LEU A 47 -6.32 -1.78 8.37
CA LEU A 47 -6.22 -1.79 6.91
C LEU A 47 -4.80 -1.46 6.45
N ILE A 48 -4.12 -0.55 7.16
CA ILE A 48 -2.71 -0.22 6.94
C ILE A 48 -1.82 -1.45 7.07
N GLN A 49 -1.92 -2.15 8.21
CA GLN A 49 -1.11 -3.32 8.50
C GLN A 49 -1.36 -4.43 7.48
N LYS A 50 -2.63 -4.65 7.13
CA LYS A 50 -3.02 -5.63 6.11
C LYS A 50 -2.48 -5.27 4.73
N ALA A 51 -2.56 -4.01 4.32
CA ALA A 51 -2.02 -3.55 3.04
C ALA A 51 -0.49 -3.69 2.96
N ILE A 52 0.23 -3.46 4.06
CA ILE A 52 1.68 -3.70 4.13
C ILE A 52 1.97 -5.19 4.00
N GLN A 53 1.24 -6.05 4.71
CA GLN A 53 1.43 -7.49 4.67
C GLN A 53 1.11 -8.08 3.30
N ASP A 54 0.02 -7.64 2.68
CA ASP A 54 -0.38 -8.04 1.32
C ASP A 54 0.63 -7.54 0.28
N SER A 55 1.14 -6.32 0.46
CA SER A 55 2.22 -5.77 -0.35
C SER A 55 3.47 -6.65 -0.19
N ASP A 56 4.01 -6.81 1.01
CA ASP A 56 5.20 -7.62 1.25
C ASP A 56 5.04 -9.04 0.67
N TRP A 57 3.91 -9.70 0.88
CA TRP A 57 3.61 -11.00 0.26
C TRP A 57 3.66 -10.94 -1.27
N LEU A 58 3.01 -9.96 -1.89
CA LEU A 58 3.01 -9.79 -3.34
C LEU A 58 4.43 -9.54 -3.88
N PHE A 59 5.20 -8.67 -3.23
CA PHE A 59 6.55 -8.31 -3.66
C PHE A 59 7.53 -9.50 -3.52
N TYR A 60 7.49 -10.24 -2.40
CA TYR A 60 8.43 -11.33 -2.15
C TYR A 60 7.99 -12.66 -2.77
N THR A 61 6.70 -13.00 -2.70
CA THR A 61 6.19 -14.30 -3.16
C THR A 61 5.80 -14.28 -4.63
N LYS A 62 5.16 -13.22 -5.13
CA LYS A 62 4.68 -13.18 -6.53
C LYS A 62 5.73 -12.63 -7.49
N TYR A 63 6.51 -11.63 -7.09
CA TYR A 63 7.50 -10.98 -7.98
C TYR A 63 8.96 -11.25 -7.61
N GLY A 64 9.25 -11.97 -6.52
CA GLY A 64 10.61 -12.36 -6.13
C GLY A 64 11.56 -11.17 -5.87
N LEU A 65 11.02 -9.99 -5.56
CA LEU A 65 11.82 -8.78 -5.37
C LEU A 65 12.63 -8.91 -4.07
N LYS A 66 13.97 -8.85 -4.16
CA LYS A 66 14.84 -8.97 -2.97
C LYS A 66 14.62 -7.78 -2.04
N LYS A 67 14.43 -8.06 -0.75
CA LYS A 67 14.49 -7.07 0.33
C LYS A 67 15.92 -6.53 0.38
N GLN A 68 16.12 -5.26 0.02
CA GLN A 68 17.37 -4.54 0.28
C GLN A 68 17.49 -4.23 1.76
#